data_AF-A0A931W8R8-F1
#
_entry.id   AF-A0A931W8R8-F1
#
_cell.length_a   1.000
_cell.length_b   1.000
_cell.length_c   1.000
_cell.angle_alpha   90.00
_cell.angle_beta   90.00
_cell.angle_gamma   90.00
#
_symmetry.space_group_name_H-M   'P 1'
#
loop_
_entity.id
_entity.type
_entity.pdbx_description
1 polymer ?
#
loop_
_entity_poly.entity_id
_entity_poly.type
_entity_poly.pdbx_seq_one_letter_code
_entity_poly.pdbx_strand_id
1 'polypeptide(L)' 'MKALHIVSFTLVIIGALNWGLLGLFNFNLVTALLGSVPSLEQIVYILVGLSALYLVFTHKNDCKICGGK' A
#
# COMPACT_ATOMS: atom_id res chain seq x y z
N MET A 1 7.79 15.34 -0.87
CA MET A 1 7.03 15.45 -2.16
C MET A 1 5.59 15.02 -1.93
N LYS A 2 4.64 15.96 -1.77
CA LYS A 2 3.30 15.65 -1.22
C LYS A 2 2.51 14.58 -2.01
N ALA A 3 2.54 14.63 -3.34
CA ALA A 3 1.80 13.69 -4.18
C ALA A 3 2.28 12.25 -4.02
N LEU A 4 3.60 12.02 -4.01
CA LEU A 4 4.19 10.68 -3.83
C LEU A 4 3.89 10.10 -2.46
N HIS A 5 3.88 10.93 -1.41
CA HIS A 5 3.50 10.49 -0.06
C HIS A 5 2.03 10.03 -0.01
N ILE A 6 1.11 10.78 -0.62
CA ILE A 6 -0.32 10.43 -0.68
C ILE A 6 -0.53 9.13 -1.46
N VAL A 7 0.08 9.00 -2.64
CA VAL A 7 -0.04 7.79 -3.47
C VAL A 7 0.51 6.56 -2.73
N SER A 8 1.69 6.69 -2.12
CA SER A 8 2.30 5.59 -1.35
C SER A 8 1.45 5.19 -0.15
N PHE A 9 0.91 6.17 0.59
CA PHE A 9 0.06 5.91 1.75
C PHE A 9 -1.23 5.19 1.35
N THR A 10 -1.88 5.63 0.28
CA THR A 10 -3.09 4.98 -0.26
C THR A 10 -2.80 3.54 -0.70
N LEU A 11 -1.70 3.30 -1.43
CA LEU A 11 -1.29 1.95 -1.84
C LEU A 11 -1.05 1.03 -0.64
N VAL A 12 -0.39 1.52 0.40
CA VAL A 12 -0.15 0.76 1.65
C VAL A 12 -1.47 0.42 2.35
N ILE A 13 -2.42 1.36 2.44
CA ILE A 13 -3.74 1.10 3.03
C ILE A 13 -4.49 0.02 2.24
N ILE A 14 -4.51 0.11 0.91
CA ILE A 14 -5.17 -0.89 0.06
C ILE A 14 -4.54 -2.27 0.27
N GLY A 15 -3.20 -2.34 0.34
CA GLY A 15 -2.47 -3.56 0.63
C GLY A 15 -2.80 -4.16 1.99
N ALA A 16 -2.83 -3.33 3.05
CA ALA A 16 -3.17 -3.75 4.40
C ALA A 16 -4.62 -4.25 4.50
N LEU A 17 -5.55 -3.56 3.82
CA LEU A 17 -6.94 -3.97 3.76
C LEU A 17 -7.08 -5.32 3.04
N ASN A 18 -6.40 -5.50 1.90
CA ASN A 18 -6.40 -6.77 1.17
C ASN A 18 -5.87 -7.93 2.04
N TRP A 19 -4.75 -7.73 2.73
CA TRP A 19 -4.21 -8.74 3.65
C TRP A 19 -5.15 -9.03 4.83
N GLY A 20 -5.82 -8.01 5.37
CA GLY A 20 -6.84 -8.17 6.42
C GLY A 20 -8.04 -8.99 5.95
N LEU A 21 -8.56 -8.70 4.75
CA LEU A 21 -9.68 -9.45 4.17
C LEU A 21 -9.29 -10.89 3.81
N LEU A 22 -8.06 -11.09 3.31
CA LEU A 22 -7.54 -12.42 3.04
C LEU A 22 -7.42 -13.25 4.33
N GLY A 23 -6.90 -12.66 5.41
CA GLY A 23 -6.73 -13.34 6.69
C GLY A 23 -8.04 -13.64 7.43
N LEU A 24 -9.02 -12.74 7.36
CA LEU A 24 -10.30 -12.88 8.08
C LEU A 24 -11.35 -13.67 7.30
N PHE A 25 -11.43 -13.44 5.99
CA PHE A 25 -12.54 -13.92 5.15
C PHE A 25 -12.06 -14.73 3.93
N ASN A 26 -10.75 -14.98 3.78
CA ASN A 26 -10.15 -15.55 2.56
C ASN A 26 -10.56 -14.79 1.28
N PHE A 27 -10.87 -13.50 1.42
CA PHE A 27 -11.32 -12.65 0.32
C PHE A 27 -10.15 -11.81 -0.20
N ASN A 28 -9.82 -11.99 -1.48
CA ASN A 28 -8.79 -11.21 -2.15
C ASN A 28 -9.43 -10.03 -2.89
N LEU A 29 -9.28 -8.84 -2.31
CA LEU A 29 -9.80 -7.58 -2.82
C LEU A 29 -9.11 -7.18 -4.14
N VAL A 30 -7.84 -7.54 -4.34
CA VAL A 30 -7.13 -7.29 -5.59
C VAL A 30 -7.75 -8.11 -6.72
N THR A 31 -7.99 -9.41 -6.49
CA THR A 31 -8.70 -10.26 -7.45
C THR A 31 -10.11 -9.76 -7.73
N ALA A 32 -10.83 -9.30 -6.71
CA ALA A 32 -12.21 -8.84 -6.84
C ALA A 32 -12.33 -7.56 -7.70
N LEU A 33 -11.34 -6.67 -7.63
CA LEU A 33 -11.33 -5.41 -8.38
C LEU A 33 -10.71 -5.53 -9.78
N LEU A 34 -9.63 -6.28 -9.92
CA LEU A 34 -8.84 -6.36 -11.16
C LEU A 34 -9.01 -7.68 -11.92
N GLY A 35 -9.74 -8.65 -11.36
CA GLY A 35 -9.93 -9.99 -11.92
C GLY A 35 -8.85 -10.98 -11.50
N SER A 36 -9.10 -12.28 -11.74
CA SER A 36 -8.15 -13.37 -11.52
C SER A 36 -7.06 -13.41 -12.58
N VAL A 37 -6.14 -12.44 -12.54
CA VAL A 37 -4.92 -12.45 -13.35
C VAL A 37 -3.71 -12.52 -12.42
N PRO A 38 -3.08 -13.70 -12.26
CA PRO A 38 -2.02 -13.92 -11.26
C PRO A 38 -0.84 -12.95 -11.38
N SER A 39 -0.46 -12.62 -12.62
CA SER A 39 0.64 -11.68 -12.90
C SER A 39 0.32 -10.26 -12.45
N LEU A 40 -0.94 -9.86 -12.49
CA LEU A 40 -1.38 -8.52 -12.12
C LEU A 40 -1.41 -8.34 -10.60
N GLU A 41 -1.86 -9.38 -9.87
CA GLU A 41 -1.84 -9.41 -8.42
C GLU A 41 -0.42 -9.28 -7.87
N GLN A 42 0.53 -10.00 -8.48
CA GLN A 42 1.94 -9.92 -8.10
C GLN A 42 2.51 -8.51 -8.29
N ILE A 43 2.17 -7.85 -9.41
CA ILE A 43 2.59 -6.46 -9.66
C ILE A 43 2.05 -5.52 -8.58
N VAL A 44 0.76 -5.65 -8.23
CA VAL A 44 0.14 -4.84 -7.16
C VAL A 44 0.85 -5.07 -5.83
N TYR A 45 1.16 -6.32 -5.46
CA TYR A 45 1.86 -6.62 -4.21
C TYR A 45 3.29 -6.07 -4.18
N ILE A 46 4.01 -6.09 -5.30
CA ILE A 46 5.33 -5.46 -5.41
C ILE A 46 5.22 -3.93 -5.22
N LEU A 47 4.24 -3.29 -5.87
CA LEU A 47 3.99 -1.85 -5.75
C LEU A 47 3.62 -1.44 -4.32
N VAL A 48 2.77 -2.22 -3.64
CA VAL A 48 2.42 -2.02 -2.23
C VAL A 48 3.66 -2.14 -1.35
N GLY A 49 4.50 -3.15 -1.56
CA GLY A 49 5.74 -3.35 -0.79
C GLY A 49 6.75 -2.21 -0.98
N LEU A 50 6.95 -1.76 -2.22
CA LEU A 50 7.79 -0.60 -2.53
C LEU A 50 7.23 0.69 -1.92
N SER A 51 5.92 0.86 -1.94
CA SER A 51 5.25 2.01 -1.31
C SER A 51 5.44 2.02 0.20
N ALA A 52 5.36 0.85 0.85
CA ALA A 52 5.63 0.71 2.28
C ALA A 52 7.09 1.07 2.62
N LEU A 53 8.05 0.55 1.86
CA LEU A 53 9.47 0.89 2.00
C LEU A 53 9.70 2.38 1.81
N TYR A 54 9.14 2.99 0.76
CA TYR A 54 9.23 4.42 0.52
C TYR A 54 8.66 5.22 1.70
N LEU A 55 7.50 4.82 2.23
CA LEU A 55 6.91 5.47 3.39
C LEU A 55 7.83 5.35 4.63
N VAL A 56 8.42 4.18 4.89
CA VAL A 56 9.36 3.99 6.02
C VAL A 56 10.53 4.99 5.98
N PHE A 57 11.13 5.19 4.81
CA PHE A 57 12.29 6.10 4.68
C PHE A 57 11.91 7.57 4.57
N THR A 58 10.75 7.89 3.99
CA THR A 58 10.39 9.27 3.62
C THR A 58 9.39 9.91 4.59
N HIS A 59 8.61 9.12 5.32
CA HIS A 59 7.54 9.61 6.20
C HIS A 59 8.05 10.57 7.27
N LYS A 60 9.22 10.33 7.90
CA LYS A 60 9.76 11.27 8.90
C LYS A 60 10.08 12.65 8.32
N ASN A 61 10.50 12.73 7.05
CA ASN A 61 10.87 13.98 6.39
C ASN A 61 9.65 14.73 5.83
N ASP A 62 8.60 14.01 5.41
CA ASP A 62 7.39 14.59 4.81
C ASP A 62 6.21 14.75 5.81
N CYS A 63 6.21 14.06 6.96
CA CYS A 63 5.16 14.14 7.98
C CYS A 63 5.28 15.43 8.80
N LYS A 64 4.29 16.33 8.64
CA LYS A 64 4.17 17.62 9.35
C LYS A 64 4.11 17.51 10.88
N ILE A 65 3.68 16.37 11.42
CA ILE A 65 3.52 16.11 12.87
C ILE A 65 4.72 15.34 13.44
N CYS A 66 5.40 14.56 12.61
CA CYS A 66 6.47 13.64 13.04
C CYS A 66 7.85 14.31 13.01
N GLY A 67 8.02 15.34 12.18
CA GLY A 67 9.17 16.23 12.22
C GLY A 67 9.00 17.24 13.34
N GLY A 68 9.23 16.80 14.58
CA GLY A 68 9.34 17.71 15.71
C GLY A 68 10.37 18.80 15.40
N LYS A 69 9.88 20.02 15.17
CA LYS A 69 10.60 21.21 15.58
C LYS A 69 10.30 21.43 17.05
#